data_AF-A0A0Q9HSG3-F1
#
_entry.id   AF-A0A0Q9HSG3-F1
#
_cell.length_a   1.000
_cell.length_b   1.000
_cell.length_c   1.000
_cell.angle_alpha   90.00
_cell.angle_beta   90.00
_cell.angle_gamma   90.00
#
_symmetry.space_group_name_H-M   'P 1'
#
loop_
_entity.id
_entity.type
_entity.pdbx_description
1 polymer ?
#
loop_
_entity_poly.entity_id
_entity_poly.type
_entity_poly.pdbx_seq_one_letter_code
_entity_poly.pdbx_strand_id
1 'polypeptide(L)'
;MMQLNLTHDGRDYAAWTPAQLIAAGVPQGVVLGAFRSARKSEIDKEAERQRLHWITPGAGQAMTYARKVEEAKAVLAAADPVPADYPMLAASIGIDGADIVAVATTVLAMDAAWAQTGAAIEATRLRTKNNIDQASDIAAVLSITAAWPQPAA
;
A
#
# COMPACT_ATOMS: atom_id res chain seq x y z
N MET A 1 0.33 23.92 -1.42
CA MET A 1 -0.95 23.64 -0.73
C MET A 1 -1.77 22.72 -1.63
N MET A 2 -2.44 21.68 -1.11
CA MET A 2 -3.18 20.72 -1.96
C MET A 2 -4.29 21.45 -2.75
N GLN A 3 -4.37 21.12 -4.04
CA GLN A 3 -5.39 21.65 -4.96
C GLN A 3 -6.50 20.60 -5.17
N LEU A 4 -7.72 21.08 -5.34
CA LEU A 4 -8.93 20.29 -5.51
C LEU A 4 -9.53 20.54 -6.89
N ASN A 5 -10.14 19.49 -7.43
CA ASN A 5 -11.03 19.55 -8.57
C ASN A 5 -12.44 19.20 -8.07
N LEU A 6 -13.40 20.12 -8.21
CA LEU A 6 -14.78 19.87 -7.82
C LEU A 6 -15.76 20.64 -8.70
N THR A 7 -16.97 20.10 -8.84
CA THR A 7 -18.11 20.79 -9.46
C THR A 7 -19.11 21.14 -8.37
N HIS A 8 -19.55 22.39 -8.31
CA HIS A 8 -20.59 22.84 -7.39
C HIS A 8 -21.49 23.88 -8.07
N ASP A 9 -22.80 23.74 -7.91
CA ASP A 9 -23.83 24.58 -8.53
C ASP A 9 -23.62 24.81 -10.05
N GLY A 10 -23.26 23.74 -10.76
CA GLY A 10 -23.03 23.77 -12.22
C GLY A 10 -21.73 24.47 -12.65
N ARG A 11 -20.87 24.86 -11.70
CA ARG A 11 -19.55 25.44 -11.97
C ARG A 11 -18.45 24.45 -11.64
N ASP A 12 -17.50 24.33 -12.56
CA ASP A 12 -16.28 23.56 -12.36
C ASP A 12 -15.16 24.42 -11.77
N TYR A 13 -14.53 23.89 -10.73
CA TYR A 13 -13.35 24.47 -10.08
C TYR A 13 -12.20 23.48 -10.25
N ALA A 14 -11.21 23.85 -11.07
CA ALA A 14 -10.08 22.99 -11.40
C ALA A 14 -8.77 23.55 -10.84
N ALA A 15 -8.08 22.76 -10.03
CA ALA A 15 -6.82 23.08 -9.35
C ALA A 15 -6.93 24.23 -8.31
N TRP A 16 -8.04 24.33 -7.59
CA TRP A 16 -8.28 25.37 -6.58
C TRP A 16 -7.88 24.93 -5.17
N THR A 17 -7.34 25.83 -4.37
CA THR A 17 -7.14 25.55 -2.94
C THR A 17 -8.47 25.60 -2.17
N PRO A 18 -8.56 24.96 -1.00
CA PRO A 18 -9.74 25.08 -0.14
C PRO A 18 -10.12 26.53 0.17
N ALA A 19 -9.13 27.40 0.40
CA ALA A 19 -9.37 28.82 0.67
C ALA A 19 -9.98 29.55 -0.53
N GLN A 20 -9.51 29.27 -1.74
CA GLN A 20 -10.07 29.85 -2.96
C GLN A 20 -11.53 29.41 -3.18
N LEU A 21 -11.84 28.14 -2.92
CA LEU A 21 -13.20 27.60 -3.06
C LEU A 21 -14.17 28.25 -2.09
N ILE A 22 -13.77 28.39 -0.82
CA ILE A 22 -14.56 29.08 0.21
C ILE A 22 -14.77 30.55 -0.19
N ALA A 23 -13.71 31.23 -0.66
CA ALA A 23 -13.81 32.62 -1.11
C ALA A 23 -14.73 32.79 -2.34
N ALA A 24 -14.87 31.75 -3.17
CA ALA A 24 -15.80 31.72 -4.30
C ALA A 24 -17.21 31.25 -3.93
N GLY A 25 -17.53 31.12 -2.64
CA GLY A 25 -18.86 30.79 -2.14
C GLY A 25 -19.19 29.30 -2.04
N VAL A 26 -18.24 28.40 -2.31
CA VAL A 26 -18.48 26.96 -2.14
C VAL A 26 -18.63 26.64 -0.63
N PRO A 27 -19.70 25.95 -0.21
CA PRO A 27 -19.93 25.65 1.21
C PRO A 27 -18.78 24.90 1.85
N GLN A 28 -18.40 25.28 3.07
CA GLN A 28 -17.26 24.68 3.78
C GLN A 28 -17.37 23.16 3.92
N GLY A 29 -18.57 22.62 4.12
CA GLY A 29 -18.78 21.17 4.19
C GLY A 29 -18.47 20.44 2.87
N VAL A 30 -18.80 21.05 1.73
CA VAL A 30 -18.46 20.53 0.39
C VAL A 30 -16.95 20.56 0.19
N VAL A 31 -16.31 21.67 0.53
CA VAL A 31 -14.85 21.82 0.45
C VAL A 31 -14.14 20.81 1.36
N LEU A 32 -14.60 20.63 2.60
CA LEU A 32 -14.05 19.66 3.55
C LEU A 32 -14.17 18.23 3.03
N GLY A 33 -15.33 17.84 2.49
CA GLY A 33 -15.53 16.51 1.90
C GLY A 33 -14.59 16.23 0.72
N ALA A 34 -14.43 17.19 -0.18
CA ALA A 34 -13.48 17.11 -1.29
C ALA A 34 -12.02 17.04 -0.79
N PHE A 35 -11.68 17.86 0.21
CA PHE A 35 -10.34 17.91 0.81
C PHE A 35 -9.97 16.59 1.49
N ARG A 36 -10.88 16.00 2.28
CA ARG A 36 -10.68 14.67 2.88
C ARG A 36 -10.44 13.60 1.82
N SER A 37 -11.24 13.59 0.75
CA SER A 37 -11.11 12.62 -0.34
C SER A 37 -9.74 12.71 -1.03
N ALA A 38 -9.32 13.94 -1.35
CA ALA A 38 -8.00 14.20 -1.94
C ALA A 38 -6.87 13.77 -0.98
N ARG A 39 -6.95 14.12 0.31
CA ARG A 39 -5.95 13.74 1.30
C ARG A 39 -5.84 12.23 1.49
N LYS A 40 -6.97 11.51 1.51
CA LYS A 40 -6.99 10.04 1.58
C LYS A 40 -6.32 9.40 0.36
N SER A 41 -6.51 9.98 -0.84
CA SER A 41 -5.81 9.53 -2.05
C SER A 41 -4.29 9.73 -1.95
N GLU A 42 -3.82 10.84 -1.35
CA GLU A 42 -2.39 11.04 -1.09
C GLU A 42 -1.84 10.00 -0.11
N ILE A 43 -2.60 9.64 0.94
CA ILE A 43 -2.22 8.58 1.88
C ILE A 43 -2.14 7.21 1.19
N ASP A 44 -3.05 6.89 0.27
CA ASP A 44 -2.98 5.65 -0.49
C ASP A 44 -1.74 5.62 -1.41
N LYS A 45 -1.40 6.74 -2.07
CA LYS A 45 -0.18 6.87 -2.88
C LYS A 45 1.09 6.78 -2.04
N GLU A 46 1.08 7.36 -0.85
CA GLU A 46 2.20 7.29 0.09
C GLU A 46 2.39 5.87 0.61
N ALA A 47 1.32 5.18 1.02
CA ALA A 47 1.38 3.77 1.41
C ALA A 47 2.03 2.93 0.31
N GLU A 48 1.67 3.17 -0.96
CA GLU A 48 2.29 2.46 -2.07
C GLU A 48 3.79 2.75 -2.19
N ARG A 49 4.22 4.02 -2.11
CA ARG A 49 5.67 4.34 -2.07
C ARG A 49 6.38 3.58 -0.96
N GLN A 50 5.77 3.47 0.21
CA GLN A 50 6.33 2.72 1.33
C GLN A 50 6.45 1.22 1.02
N ARG A 51 5.47 0.61 0.35
CA ARG A 51 5.54 -0.80 -0.07
C ARG A 51 6.70 -1.04 -1.04
N LEU A 52 6.91 -0.11 -1.99
CA LEU A 52 7.94 -0.22 -3.03
C LEU A 52 9.38 -0.13 -2.50
N HIS A 53 9.60 0.18 -1.22
CA HIS A 53 10.90 0.00 -0.58
C HIS A 53 11.25 -1.47 -0.31
N TRP A 54 10.27 -2.36 -0.33
CA TRP A 54 10.42 -3.77 0.07
C TRP A 54 10.10 -4.75 -1.06
N ILE A 55 9.25 -4.35 -2.00
CA ILE A 55 8.80 -5.19 -3.11
C ILE A 55 9.01 -4.50 -4.45
N THR A 56 9.15 -5.30 -5.49
CA THR A 56 9.19 -4.83 -6.87
C THR A 56 7.77 -4.53 -7.39
N PRO A 57 7.53 -3.37 -8.03
CA PRO A 57 6.22 -3.05 -8.58
C PRO A 57 5.85 -3.97 -9.76
N GLY A 58 4.55 -4.21 -9.93
CA GLY A 58 3.99 -4.86 -11.12
C GLY A 58 3.06 -6.02 -10.80
N ALA A 59 1.91 -6.08 -11.48
CA ALA A 59 0.90 -7.11 -11.26
C ALA A 59 1.43 -8.52 -11.57
N GLY A 60 2.16 -8.70 -12.67
CA GLY A 60 2.77 -9.98 -13.01
C GLY A 60 3.81 -10.43 -11.97
N GLN A 61 4.61 -9.50 -11.46
CA GLN A 61 5.59 -9.80 -10.41
C GLN A 61 4.91 -10.20 -9.10
N ALA A 62 3.84 -9.51 -8.71
CA ALA A 62 3.04 -9.85 -7.54
C ALA A 62 2.41 -11.25 -7.66
N MET A 63 1.91 -11.61 -8.85
CA MET A 63 1.39 -12.96 -9.12
C MET A 63 2.48 -14.02 -9.00
N THR A 64 3.69 -13.76 -9.50
CA THR A 64 4.84 -14.68 -9.34
C THR A 64 5.17 -14.90 -7.87
N TYR A 65 5.24 -13.84 -7.06
CA TYR A 65 5.52 -13.98 -5.62
C TYR A 65 4.42 -14.75 -4.89
N ALA A 66 3.14 -14.44 -5.17
CA ALA A 66 2.02 -15.18 -4.58
C ALA A 66 2.10 -16.67 -4.90
N ARG A 67 2.37 -17.02 -6.16
CA ARG A 67 2.52 -18.41 -6.58
C ARG A 67 3.72 -19.10 -5.93
N LYS A 68 4.87 -18.41 -5.79
CA LYS A 68 6.03 -18.94 -5.05
C LYS A 68 5.68 -19.25 -3.59
N VAL A 69 4.91 -18.39 -2.91
CA VAL A 69 4.48 -18.64 -1.53
C VAL A 69 3.54 -19.84 -1.43
N GLU A 70 2.60 -20.00 -2.36
CA GLU A 70 1.72 -21.18 -2.44
C GLU A 70 2.53 -22.48 -2.60
N GLU A 71 3.45 -22.51 -3.57
CA GLU A 71 4.32 -23.67 -3.80
C GLU A 71 5.22 -23.95 -2.60
N ALA A 72 5.73 -22.92 -1.92
CA ALA A 72 6.63 -23.10 -0.77
C ALA A 72 5.90 -23.74 0.42
N LYS A 73 4.64 -23.34 0.67
CA LYS A 73 3.79 -23.99 1.68
C LYS A 73 3.54 -25.45 1.33
N ALA A 74 3.29 -25.76 0.06
CA ALA A 74 3.08 -27.13 -0.39
C ALA A 74 4.33 -28.00 -0.26
N VAL A 75 5.51 -27.47 -0.63
CA VAL A 75 6.80 -28.16 -0.45
C VAL A 75 7.03 -28.55 1.00
N LEU A 76 6.84 -27.64 1.95
CA LEU A 76 7.07 -27.93 3.37
C LEU A 76 6.01 -28.86 4.00
N ALA A 77 4.86 -29.03 3.34
CA ALA A 77 3.83 -29.97 3.78
C ALA A 77 4.00 -31.37 3.17
N ALA A 78 4.78 -31.52 2.10
CA ALA A 78 5.01 -32.79 1.41
C ALA A 78 6.09 -33.62 2.12
N ALA A 79 5.90 -34.95 2.17
CA ALA A 79 6.87 -35.86 2.75
C ALA A 79 8.14 -36.03 1.89
N ASP A 80 7.97 -35.98 0.56
CA ASP A 80 9.05 -36.10 -0.43
C ASP A 80 8.76 -35.16 -1.62
N PRO A 81 9.03 -33.85 -1.47
CA PRO A 81 8.71 -32.86 -2.51
C PRO A 81 9.61 -33.02 -3.74
N VAL A 82 8.99 -33.24 -4.90
CA VAL A 82 9.71 -33.33 -6.19
C VAL A 82 9.70 -31.97 -6.89
N PRO A 83 10.85 -31.39 -7.30
CA PRO A 83 10.91 -30.05 -7.89
C PRO A 83 10.02 -29.84 -9.13
N ALA A 84 9.80 -30.88 -9.93
CA ALA A 84 8.96 -30.80 -11.13
C ALA A 84 7.50 -30.41 -10.83
N ASP A 85 7.01 -30.65 -9.61
CA ASP A 85 5.67 -30.31 -9.17
C ASP A 85 5.54 -28.84 -8.72
N TYR A 86 6.67 -28.13 -8.59
CA TYR A 86 6.77 -26.76 -8.06
C TYR A 86 7.60 -25.87 -9.00
N PRO A 87 7.13 -25.64 -10.24
CA PRO A 87 7.94 -25.02 -11.29
C PRO A 87 8.39 -23.59 -10.98
N MET A 88 7.63 -22.81 -10.20
CA MET A 88 8.04 -21.44 -9.86
C MET A 88 9.18 -21.42 -8.84
N LEU A 89 9.23 -22.38 -7.91
CA LEU A 89 10.36 -22.53 -6.99
C LEU A 89 11.55 -23.24 -7.63
N ALA A 90 11.30 -24.27 -8.43
CA ALA A 90 12.34 -25.03 -9.10
C ALA A 90 13.21 -24.13 -10.00
N ALA A 91 12.62 -23.11 -10.61
CA ALA A 91 13.32 -22.11 -11.40
C ALA A 91 14.39 -21.31 -10.64
N SER A 92 14.36 -21.30 -9.30
CA SER A 92 15.32 -20.60 -8.44
C SER A 92 16.23 -21.53 -7.63
N ILE A 93 16.23 -22.85 -7.89
CA ILE A 93 17.23 -23.75 -7.31
C ILE A 93 18.63 -23.36 -7.80
N GLY A 94 19.59 -23.32 -6.89
CA GLY A 94 20.95 -22.81 -7.12
C GLY A 94 21.07 -21.28 -7.02
N ILE A 95 19.95 -20.55 -6.90
CA ILE A 95 19.92 -19.09 -6.73
C ILE A 95 19.42 -18.74 -5.32
N ASP A 96 18.20 -19.15 -4.98
CA ASP A 96 17.54 -18.83 -3.71
C ASP A 96 17.73 -19.94 -2.64
N GLY A 97 18.38 -21.05 -3.02
CA GLY A 97 18.64 -22.22 -2.16
C GLY A 97 19.24 -23.38 -2.93
N ALA A 98 19.87 -24.33 -2.22
CA ALA A 98 20.57 -25.46 -2.85
C ALA A 98 19.61 -26.55 -3.40
N ASP A 99 18.42 -26.65 -2.84
CA ASP A 99 17.37 -27.60 -3.23
C ASP A 99 15.97 -26.96 -3.05
N ILE A 100 14.91 -27.72 -3.36
CA ILE A 100 13.54 -27.22 -3.31
C ILE A 100 13.08 -26.83 -1.90
N VAL A 101 13.55 -27.55 -0.87
CA VAL A 101 13.19 -27.28 0.54
C VAL A 101 13.90 -26.02 1.02
N ALA A 102 15.17 -25.83 0.66
CA ALA A 102 15.93 -24.63 0.94
C ALA A 102 15.30 -23.40 0.27
N VAL A 103 14.95 -23.50 -1.02
CA VAL A 103 14.25 -22.42 -1.74
C VAL A 103 12.90 -22.10 -1.09
N ALA A 104 12.10 -23.11 -0.74
CA ALA A 104 10.81 -22.91 -0.05
C ALA A 104 10.99 -22.20 1.29
N THR A 105 12.00 -22.59 2.07
CA THR A 105 12.32 -21.96 3.35
C THR A 105 12.71 -20.49 3.16
N THR A 106 13.57 -20.18 2.18
CA THR A 106 13.94 -18.79 1.83
C THR A 106 12.70 -17.96 1.47
N VAL A 107 11.83 -18.49 0.60
CA VAL A 107 10.62 -17.78 0.16
C VAL A 107 9.68 -17.49 1.33
N LEU A 108 9.44 -18.46 2.22
CA LEU A 108 8.56 -18.23 3.37
C LEU A 108 9.17 -17.30 4.43
N ALA A 109 10.49 -17.29 4.58
CA ALA A 109 11.17 -16.29 5.41
C ALA A 109 10.97 -14.87 4.85
N MET A 110 11.09 -14.70 3.53
CA MET A 110 10.83 -13.42 2.86
C MET A 110 9.35 -13.00 2.97
N ASP A 111 8.42 -13.94 2.80
CA ASP A 111 6.97 -13.70 2.97
C ASP A 111 6.65 -13.26 4.40
N ALA A 112 7.22 -13.91 5.40
CA ALA A 112 7.03 -13.54 6.81
C ALA A 112 7.57 -12.13 7.13
N ALA A 113 8.77 -11.80 6.62
CA ALA A 113 9.34 -10.47 6.78
C ALA A 113 8.48 -9.39 6.08
N TRP A 114 8.01 -9.67 4.87
CA TRP A 114 7.10 -8.80 4.15
C TRP A 114 5.77 -8.63 4.88
N ALA A 115 5.17 -9.71 5.38
CA ALA A 115 3.88 -9.67 6.08
C ALA A 115 3.91 -8.76 7.30
N GLN A 116 4.99 -8.81 8.09
CA GLN A 116 5.16 -7.93 9.26
C GLN A 116 5.20 -6.45 8.85
N THR A 117 6.02 -6.10 7.86
CA THR A 117 6.15 -4.71 7.41
C THR A 117 4.89 -4.22 6.67
N GLY A 118 4.33 -5.06 5.79
CA GLY A 118 3.10 -4.77 5.06
C GLY A 118 1.92 -4.51 6.00
N ALA A 119 1.79 -5.26 7.09
CA ALA A 119 0.80 -5.02 8.12
C ALA A 119 1.00 -3.67 8.83
N ALA A 120 2.24 -3.30 9.15
CA ALA A 120 2.54 -2.00 9.76
C ALA A 120 2.21 -0.82 8.84
N ILE A 121 2.53 -0.93 7.54
CA ILE A 121 2.15 0.06 6.52
C ILE A 121 0.62 0.17 6.44
N GLU A 122 -0.08 -0.96 6.38
CA GLU A 122 -1.54 -0.98 6.26
C GLU A 122 -2.23 -0.38 7.50
N ALA A 123 -1.73 -0.69 8.70
CA ALA A 123 -2.22 -0.10 9.93
C ALA A 123 -2.08 1.43 9.95
N THR A 124 -0.92 1.96 9.52
CA THR A 124 -0.74 3.41 9.38
C THR A 124 -1.70 3.99 8.34
N ARG A 125 -1.83 3.36 7.17
CA ARG A 125 -2.75 3.82 6.11
C ARG A 125 -4.18 3.93 6.61
N LEU A 126 -4.71 2.87 7.22
CA LEU A 126 -6.09 2.82 7.72
C LEU A 126 -6.32 3.81 8.86
N ARG A 127 -5.42 3.84 9.85
CA ARG A 127 -5.54 4.77 10.99
C ARG A 127 -5.50 6.22 10.54
N THR A 128 -4.58 6.59 9.66
CA THR A 128 -4.48 7.97 9.17
C THR A 128 -5.74 8.37 8.38
N LYS A 129 -6.29 7.48 7.54
CA LYS A 129 -7.55 7.73 6.83
C LYS A 129 -8.74 7.88 7.79
N ASN A 130 -8.80 7.04 8.82
CA ASN A 130 -9.82 7.17 9.86
C ASN A 130 -9.71 8.53 10.60
N ASN A 131 -8.50 8.97 10.95
CA ASN A 131 -8.31 10.28 11.57
C ASN A 131 -8.77 11.43 10.66
N ILE A 132 -8.50 11.33 9.35
CA ILE A 132 -8.99 12.31 8.35
C ILE A 132 -10.52 12.34 8.33
N ASP A 133 -11.17 11.18 8.44
CA ASP A 133 -12.62 11.07 8.48
C ASP A 133 -13.24 11.62 9.80
N GLN A 134 -12.45 11.73 10.87
CA GLN A 134 -12.90 12.29 12.15
C GLN A 134 -12.60 13.80 12.29
N ALA A 135 -11.75 14.38 11.44
CA ALA A 135 -11.30 15.77 11.54
C ALA A 135 -12.40 16.80 11.25
N SER A 136 -12.74 17.67 12.19
CA SER A 136 -13.87 18.62 12.10
C SER A 136 -13.77 19.65 10.98
N ASP A 137 -12.57 19.97 10.51
CA ASP A 137 -12.31 21.07 9.59
C ASP A 137 -11.03 20.87 8.78
N ILE A 138 -10.75 21.80 7.87
CA ILE A 138 -9.60 21.72 6.95
C ILE A 138 -8.28 21.81 7.71
N ALA A 139 -8.20 22.59 8.79
CA ALA A 139 -6.97 22.73 9.56
C ALA A 139 -6.65 21.44 10.32
N ALA A 140 -7.67 20.78 10.88
CA ALA A 140 -7.54 19.46 11.49
C ALA A 140 -7.12 18.38 10.48
N VAL A 141 -7.62 18.41 9.24
CA VAL A 141 -7.15 17.49 8.19
C VAL A 141 -5.68 17.75 7.84
N LEU A 142 -5.25 19.02 7.80
CA LEU A 142 -3.88 19.41 7.49
C LEU A 142 -2.86 19.00 8.56
N SER A 143 -3.26 18.95 9.84
CA SER A 143 -2.38 18.55 10.93
C SER A 143 -2.15 17.04 10.99
N ILE A 144 -2.94 16.25 10.28
CA ILE A 144 -2.83 14.78 10.26
C ILE A 144 -1.66 14.33 9.39
N THR A 145 -0.69 13.70 10.03
CA THR A 145 0.47 13.08 9.41
C THR A 145 0.40 11.55 9.50
N ALA A 146 1.07 10.88 8.56
CA ALA A 146 1.26 9.44 8.60
C ALA A 146 2.67 9.14 9.12
N ALA A 147 2.74 8.27 10.13
CA ALA A 147 4.00 7.76 10.65
C ALA A 147 4.28 6.38 10.04
N TRP A 148 5.03 6.35 8.95
CA TRP A 148 5.35 5.12 8.23
C TRP A 148 6.49 4.35 8.90
N PRO A 149 6.42 3.00 8.91
CA PRO A 149 7.54 2.19 9.39
C PRO A 149 8.78 2.49 8.55
N GLN A 150 9.92 2.62 9.22
CA GLN A 150 11.21 2.77 8.54
C GLN A 150 11.81 1.39 8.23
N PRO A 151 12.62 1.27 7.17
CA PRO A 151 13.47 0.10 7.01
C PRO A 151 14.31 -0.12 8.26
N ALA A 152 14.50 -1.39 8.65
CA ALA A 152 15.55 -1.71 9.60
C ALA A 152 16.89 -1.24 9.00
N ALA A 153 17.68 -0.51 9.80
CA ALA A 153 18.98 0.02 9.41
C ALA A 153 20.01 -1.10 9.19
#